data_AF-A0A7W6RH11-F1
#
_entry.id   AF-A0A7W6RH11-F1
#
_cell.length_a   1.000
_cell.length_b   1.000
_cell.length_c   1.000
_cell.angle_alpha   90.00
_cell.angle_beta   90.00
_cell.angle_gamma   90.00
#
_symmetry.space_group_name_H-M   'P 1'
#
loop_
_entity.id
_entity.type
_entity.pdbx_description
1 polymer ?
#
loop_
_entity_poly.entity_id
_entity_poly.type
_entity_poly.pdbx_seq_one_letter_code
_entity_poly.pdbx_strand_id
1 'polypeptide(L)'
;MLNKDSKFPGKDRSDKGKWIGPWMPQWRDQGDTGPFTTLQKLYGEIQGAPERIRTKRAELEKSGKYTPAGIKEMLKQVAINETVPDIRRAAAQQVRKFRREIDGRRAAFKPFEHDPADIVGEMRRQEVRRWLLTLEPDERTKAVRHASDPFIVEAAISVPVEITGLLPSTRDHLSQLLVEQRYGPEMEGLNELDEAVKTVERAVDGARDDVREILGMLRHDFDAEFKPIEQQIDNDAEKESFAPPPIDVAAIAAQIKALQFQERHQLIDLALERQTAEHMGEDFAKAFYKDKYVGKD
;
A
#
# COMPACT_ATOMS: atom_id res chain seq x y z
N MET A 1 18.51 -11.81 23.50
CA MET A 1 17.51 -12.61 24.25
C MET A 1 16.13 -12.08 23.88
N LEU A 2 15.23 -12.94 23.36
CA LEU A 2 13.83 -12.57 23.11
C LEU A 2 13.11 -12.56 24.47
N ASN A 3 12.60 -11.40 24.90
CA ASN A 3 11.80 -11.32 26.13
C ASN A 3 10.40 -11.92 25.85
N LYS A 4 10.17 -13.16 26.27
CA LYS A 4 8.90 -13.87 26.07
C LYS A 4 7.76 -13.30 26.93
N ASP A 5 8.08 -12.57 28.00
CA ASP A 5 7.11 -12.02 28.95
C ASP A 5 6.79 -10.54 28.68
N SER A 6 7.42 -9.94 27.67
CA SER A 6 7.12 -8.59 27.24
C SER A 6 5.76 -8.54 26.53
N LYS A 7 4.93 -7.54 26.88
CA LYS A 7 3.73 -7.17 26.10
C LYS A 7 4.07 -6.90 24.61
N PHE A 8 5.34 -6.67 24.32
CA PHE A 8 5.91 -6.46 22.99
C PHE A 8 6.97 -7.54 22.72
N PRO A 9 6.60 -8.70 22.15
CA PRO A 9 7.55 -9.78 21.86
C PRO A 9 8.48 -9.38 20.71
N GLY A 10 9.79 -9.57 20.87
CA GLY A 10 10.82 -9.26 19.86
C GLY A 10 12.06 -8.59 20.46
N LYS A 11 13.16 -8.51 19.70
CA LYS A 11 14.26 -7.60 20.04
C LYS A 11 13.81 -6.17 19.66
N ASP A 12 13.79 -5.25 20.61
CA ASP A 12 13.49 -3.81 20.41
C ASP A 12 14.70 -3.03 19.87
N ARG A 13 15.87 -3.64 19.97
CA ARG A 13 17.15 -3.14 19.47
C ARG A 13 17.89 -4.20 18.67
N SER A 14 18.74 -3.76 17.74
CA SER A 14 19.77 -4.62 17.16
C SER A 14 20.76 -5.09 18.24
N ASP A 15 21.62 -6.06 17.93
CA ASP A 15 22.57 -6.59 18.91
C ASP A 15 23.58 -5.54 19.41
N LYS A 16 23.74 -4.42 18.68
CA LYS A 16 24.53 -3.24 19.09
C LYS A 16 23.71 -2.06 19.58
N GLY A 17 22.42 -2.24 19.83
CA GLY A 17 21.59 -1.23 20.45
C GLY A 17 20.94 -0.24 19.47
N LYS A 18 21.03 -0.44 18.14
CA LYS A 18 20.28 0.38 17.18
C LYS A 18 18.81 0.15 17.43
N TRP A 19 18.06 1.23 17.67
CA TRP A 19 16.64 1.14 17.96
C TRP A 19 15.87 0.68 16.74
N ILE A 20 15.18 -0.46 16.87
CA ILE A 20 14.26 -1.00 15.85
C ILE A 20 12.82 -0.58 16.22
N GLY A 21 12.53 -0.56 17.53
CA GLY A 21 11.21 -0.33 18.08
C GLY A 21 10.56 -1.63 18.52
N PRO A 22 9.71 -1.61 19.56
CA PRO A 22 8.92 -2.76 19.95
C PRO A 22 7.93 -3.12 18.84
N TRP A 23 7.73 -4.42 18.59
CA TRP A 23 6.63 -4.88 17.74
C TRP A 23 5.29 -4.51 18.37
N MET A 24 4.33 -4.02 17.58
CA MET A 24 3.02 -3.62 18.10
C MET A 24 2.15 -4.82 18.50
N PRO A 25 1.30 -4.71 19.54
CA PRO A 25 0.52 -5.83 20.05
C PRO A 25 -0.54 -6.32 19.04
N GLN A 26 -0.78 -7.64 19.02
CA GLN A 26 -1.55 -8.39 18.00
C GLN A 26 -3.08 -8.19 17.99
N TRP A 27 -3.62 -7.22 18.73
CA TRP A 27 -5.06 -7.20 19.06
C TRP A 27 -6.00 -6.92 17.87
N ARG A 28 -5.49 -6.49 16.70
CA ARG A 28 -6.32 -6.24 15.52
C ARG A 28 -6.57 -7.47 14.64
N ASP A 29 -5.67 -8.44 14.60
CA ASP A 29 -5.85 -9.65 13.78
C ASP A 29 -6.36 -10.80 14.68
N GLN A 30 -7.62 -11.20 14.52
CA GLN A 30 -8.21 -12.33 15.27
C GLN A 30 -7.74 -13.72 14.77
N GLY A 31 -6.67 -13.80 13.97
CA GLY A 31 -6.21 -15.07 13.41
C GLY A 31 -4.80 -15.05 12.79
N ASP A 32 -4.41 -16.21 12.24
CA ASP A 32 -3.07 -16.45 11.67
C ASP A 32 -2.83 -15.79 10.30
N THR A 33 -3.88 -15.19 9.73
CA THR A 33 -3.92 -14.59 8.40
C THR A 33 -4.49 -13.17 8.51
N GLY A 34 -3.62 -12.18 8.51
CA GLY A 34 -3.99 -10.77 8.53
C GLY A 34 -2.77 -9.88 8.23
N PRO A 35 -2.98 -8.57 7.95
CA PRO A 35 -1.90 -7.64 7.66
C PRO A 35 -0.83 -7.59 8.75
N PHE A 36 -1.25 -7.46 10.01
CA PHE A 36 -0.33 -7.38 11.15
C PHE A 36 0.36 -8.71 11.39
N THR A 37 -0.35 -9.84 11.32
CA THR A 37 0.25 -11.17 11.46
C THR A 37 1.27 -11.45 10.35
N THR A 38 1.01 -11.00 9.12
CA THR A 38 1.95 -11.14 7.99
C THR A 38 3.21 -10.31 8.23
N LEU A 39 3.05 -9.03 8.61
CA LEU A 39 4.18 -8.16 8.93
C LEU A 39 4.96 -8.64 10.15
N GLN A 40 4.31 -9.27 11.13
CA GLN A 40 4.97 -9.85 12.30
C GLN A 40 5.83 -11.07 11.94
N LYS A 41 5.29 -11.97 11.12
CA LYS A 41 6.05 -13.13 10.61
C LYS A 41 7.29 -12.65 9.86
N LEU A 42 7.09 -11.68 8.95
CA LEU A 42 8.18 -11.03 8.22
C LEU A 42 9.21 -10.39 9.15
N TYR A 43 8.77 -9.66 10.17
CA TYR A 43 9.65 -9.08 11.20
C TYR A 43 10.51 -10.15 11.86
N GLY A 44 9.91 -11.27 12.29
CA GLY A 44 10.62 -12.40 12.89
C GLY A 44 11.64 -13.05 11.94
N GLU A 45 11.26 -13.24 10.67
CA GLU A 45 12.13 -13.80 9.63
C GLU A 45 13.35 -12.92 9.36
N ILE A 46 13.16 -11.60 9.31
CA ILE A 46 14.22 -10.60 9.16
C ILE A 46 15.15 -10.63 10.37
N GLN A 47 14.61 -10.65 11.58
CA GLN A 47 15.42 -10.74 12.81
C GLN A 47 16.21 -12.05 12.93
N GLY A 48 15.72 -13.14 12.33
CA GLY A 48 16.42 -14.42 12.30
C GLY A 48 17.58 -14.48 11.28
N ALA A 49 17.64 -13.55 10.32
CA ALA A 49 18.61 -13.60 9.24
C ALA A 49 20.07 -13.44 9.70
N PRO A 50 20.44 -12.51 10.61
CA PRO A 50 21.80 -12.45 11.16
C PRO A 50 22.21 -13.73 11.91
N GLU A 51 21.28 -14.40 12.60
CA GLU A 51 21.58 -15.64 13.33
C GLU A 51 21.92 -16.80 12.38
N ARG A 52 21.37 -16.80 11.16
CA ARG A 52 21.75 -17.77 10.11
C ARG A 52 23.22 -17.61 9.71
N ILE A 53 23.70 -16.37 9.53
CA ILE A 53 25.11 -16.09 9.23
C ILE A 53 26.01 -16.49 10.40
N ARG A 54 25.61 -16.23 11.65
CA ARG A 54 26.39 -16.64 12.84
C ARG A 54 26.49 -18.15 12.97
N THR A 55 25.39 -18.85 12.75
CA THR A 55 25.37 -20.31 12.75
C THR A 55 26.31 -20.84 11.67
N LYS A 56 26.26 -20.26 10.47
CA LYS A 56 27.16 -20.64 9.37
C LYS A 56 28.63 -20.39 9.70
N ARG A 57 28.94 -19.29 10.37
CA ARG A 57 30.30 -18.99 10.85
C ARG A 57 30.79 -20.08 11.80
N ALA A 58 29.99 -20.42 12.81
CA ALA A 58 30.33 -21.44 13.79
C ALA A 58 30.54 -22.83 13.14
N GLU A 59 29.73 -23.19 12.14
CA GLU A 59 29.91 -24.42 11.36
C GLU A 59 31.24 -24.43 10.60
N LEU A 60 31.58 -23.32 9.93
CA LEU A 60 32.82 -23.19 9.17
C LEU A 60 34.05 -23.21 10.08
N GLU A 61 33.99 -22.55 11.23
CA GLU A 61 35.04 -22.57 12.26
C GLU A 61 35.23 -23.98 12.83
N LYS A 62 34.14 -24.67 13.19
CA LYS A 62 34.17 -26.04 13.70
C LYS A 62 34.74 -27.04 12.68
N SER A 63 34.57 -26.78 11.39
CA SER A 63 35.08 -27.67 10.34
C SER A 63 36.60 -27.74 10.28
N GLY A 64 37.30 -26.67 10.70
CA GLY A 64 38.76 -26.55 10.61
C GLY A 64 39.32 -26.54 9.17
N LYS A 65 38.47 -26.56 8.14
CA LYS A 65 38.89 -26.66 6.73
C LYS A 65 39.35 -25.33 6.13
N TYR A 66 38.90 -24.21 6.70
CA TYR A 66 39.08 -22.88 6.14
C TYR A 66 39.99 -22.03 7.02
N THR A 67 40.82 -21.20 6.39
CA THR A 67 41.54 -20.13 7.09
C THR A 67 40.55 -19.04 7.52
N PRO A 68 40.89 -18.16 8.49
CA PRO A 68 40.01 -17.06 8.88
C PRO A 68 39.57 -16.17 7.70
N ALA A 69 40.46 -15.95 6.73
CA ALA A 69 40.14 -15.23 5.49
C ALA A 69 39.16 -16.02 4.61
N GLY A 70 39.35 -17.33 4.48
CA GLY A 70 38.43 -18.20 3.75
C GLY A 70 37.03 -18.25 4.37
N ILE A 71 36.92 -18.23 5.71
CA ILE A 71 35.64 -18.16 6.42
C ILE A 71 34.93 -16.84 6.07
N LYS A 72 35.63 -15.71 6.10
CA LYS A 72 35.05 -14.40 5.76
C LYS A 72 34.53 -14.38 4.32
N GLU A 73 35.28 -14.90 3.37
CA GLU A 73 34.85 -14.98 1.96
C GLU A 73 33.61 -15.87 1.80
N MET A 74 33.60 -17.05 2.43
CA MET A 74 32.45 -17.95 2.38
C MET A 74 31.20 -17.31 3.00
N LEU A 75 31.33 -16.61 4.13
CA LEU A 75 30.21 -15.89 4.74
C LEU A 75 29.70 -14.75 3.87
N LYS A 76 30.60 -14.02 3.21
CA LYS A 76 30.24 -12.99 2.24
C LYS A 76 29.45 -13.58 1.08
N GLN A 77 29.87 -14.71 0.52
CA GLN A 77 29.13 -15.41 -0.54
C GLN A 77 27.73 -15.84 -0.08
N VAL A 78 27.60 -16.38 1.14
CA VAL A 78 26.28 -16.72 1.72
C VAL A 78 25.42 -15.47 1.92
N ALA A 79 26.02 -14.36 2.36
CA ALA A 79 25.30 -13.11 2.54
C ALA A 79 24.80 -12.55 1.20
N ILE A 80 25.63 -12.58 0.15
CA ILE A 80 25.34 -12.08 -1.19
C ILE A 80 24.25 -12.91 -1.87
N ASN A 81 24.34 -14.24 -1.81
CA ASN A 81 23.48 -15.12 -2.59
C ASN A 81 22.16 -15.46 -1.89
N GLU A 82 22.14 -15.44 -0.55
CA GLU A 82 21.00 -15.93 0.23
C GLU A 82 20.49 -14.85 1.18
N THR A 83 21.31 -14.46 2.16
CA THR A 83 20.78 -13.74 3.35
C THR A 83 20.28 -12.33 3.04
N VAL A 84 21.07 -11.50 2.34
CA VAL A 84 20.66 -10.13 2.00
C VAL A 84 19.52 -10.13 0.98
N PRO A 85 19.57 -10.94 -0.10
CA PRO A 85 18.43 -11.08 -1.00
C PRO A 85 17.14 -11.52 -0.30
N ASP A 86 17.19 -12.47 0.63
CA ASP A 86 16.01 -12.94 1.35
C ASP A 86 15.42 -11.85 2.24
N ILE A 87 16.26 -11.14 3.02
CA ILE A 87 15.82 -9.99 3.82
C ILE A 87 15.15 -8.95 2.91
N ARG A 88 15.79 -8.60 1.80
CA ARG A 88 15.33 -7.52 0.93
C ARG A 88 14.07 -7.90 0.16
N ARG A 89 14.00 -9.10 -0.42
CA ARG A 89 12.85 -9.55 -1.22
C ARG A 89 11.59 -9.66 -0.37
N ALA A 90 11.71 -10.27 0.81
CA ALA A 90 10.58 -10.43 1.73
C ALA A 90 10.01 -9.06 2.16
N ALA A 91 10.89 -8.10 2.45
CA ALA A 91 10.49 -6.74 2.76
C ALA A 91 9.92 -6.00 1.55
N ALA A 92 10.64 -5.95 0.42
CA ALA A 92 10.27 -5.17 -0.76
C ALA A 92 8.87 -5.51 -1.28
N GLN A 93 8.52 -6.80 -1.35
CA GLN A 93 7.20 -7.22 -1.83
C GLN A 93 6.08 -6.86 -0.84
N GLN A 94 6.20 -7.25 0.43
CA GLN A 94 5.13 -7.08 1.41
C GLN A 94 4.98 -5.63 1.86
N VAL A 95 6.07 -4.94 2.18
CA VAL A 95 6.04 -3.53 2.60
C VAL A 95 5.39 -2.67 1.52
N ARG A 96 5.79 -2.83 0.25
CA ARG A 96 5.19 -2.04 -0.84
C ARG A 96 3.72 -2.35 -1.05
N LYS A 97 3.33 -3.63 -0.94
CA LYS A 97 1.92 -4.02 -1.00
C LYS A 97 1.11 -3.28 0.06
N PHE A 98 1.55 -3.30 1.32
CA PHE A 98 0.82 -2.62 2.41
C PHE A 98 0.88 -1.09 2.28
N ARG A 99 2.00 -0.51 1.83
CA ARG A 99 2.07 0.93 1.50
C ARG A 99 1.00 1.34 0.50
N ARG A 100 0.89 0.60 -0.61
CA ARG A 100 -0.14 0.85 -1.63
C ARG A 100 -1.55 0.64 -1.10
N GLU A 101 -1.76 -0.36 -0.26
CA GLU A 101 -3.05 -0.59 0.38
C GLU A 101 -3.43 0.59 1.29
N ILE A 102 -2.49 1.07 2.11
CA ILE A 102 -2.68 2.25 2.97
C ILE A 102 -2.99 3.48 2.12
N ASP A 103 -2.17 3.76 1.10
CA ASP A 103 -2.31 4.94 0.24
C ASP A 103 -3.61 4.86 -0.58
N GLY A 104 -3.95 3.69 -1.09
CA GLY A 104 -5.19 3.45 -1.84
C GLY A 104 -6.43 3.65 -0.98
N ARG A 105 -6.44 3.13 0.26
CA ARG A 105 -7.55 3.35 1.20
C ARG A 105 -7.64 4.79 1.66
N ARG A 106 -6.51 5.45 1.95
CA ARG A 106 -6.47 6.88 2.27
C ARG A 106 -6.98 7.75 1.13
N ALA A 107 -6.61 7.44 -0.11
CA ALA A 107 -7.09 8.16 -1.29
C ALA A 107 -8.58 7.90 -1.59
N ALA A 108 -9.11 6.76 -1.14
CA ALA A 108 -10.53 6.44 -1.25
C ALA A 108 -11.40 7.22 -0.23
N PHE A 109 -10.80 7.81 0.81
CA PHE A 109 -11.53 8.65 1.75
C PHE A 109 -11.96 9.96 1.07
N LYS A 110 -13.26 10.05 0.79
CA LYS A 110 -13.88 11.26 0.30
C LYS A 110 -14.55 11.97 1.47
N PRO A 111 -14.46 13.32 1.58
CA PRO A 111 -15.24 14.07 2.57
C PRO A 111 -16.73 13.74 2.48
N PHE A 112 -17.21 13.57 1.25
CA PHE A 112 -18.60 13.29 0.97
C PHE A 112 -18.71 12.46 -0.32
N GLU A 113 -19.66 11.53 -0.34
CA GLU A 113 -20.05 10.75 -1.51
C GLU A 113 -21.57 10.92 -1.66
N HIS A 114 -22.00 11.47 -2.79
CA HIS A 114 -23.42 11.56 -3.13
C HIS A 114 -23.79 10.36 -3.97
N ASP A 115 -24.89 9.72 -3.61
CA ASP A 115 -25.60 8.86 -4.55
C ASP A 115 -26.37 9.76 -5.53
N PRO A 116 -26.05 9.76 -6.84
CA PRO A 116 -26.79 10.53 -7.83
C PRO A 116 -28.27 10.13 -7.93
N ALA A 117 -28.64 8.94 -7.48
CA ALA A 117 -30.03 8.48 -7.43
C ALA A 117 -30.82 9.04 -6.24
N ASP A 118 -30.16 9.59 -5.22
CA ASP A 118 -30.81 10.19 -4.05
C ASP A 118 -31.31 11.61 -4.32
N ILE A 119 -32.36 11.71 -5.13
CA ILE A 119 -33.01 12.97 -5.50
C ILE A 119 -33.52 13.71 -4.26
N VAL A 120 -34.11 12.99 -3.30
CA VAL A 120 -34.69 13.58 -2.10
C VAL A 120 -33.60 14.17 -1.20
N GLY A 121 -32.48 13.47 -1.01
CA GLY A 121 -31.34 13.99 -0.28
C GLY A 121 -30.75 15.23 -0.97
N GLU A 122 -30.69 15.25 -2.29
CA GLU A 122 -30.21 16.43 -3.03
C GLU A 122 -31.14 17.63 -2.88
N MET A 123 -32.46 17.43 -2.90
CA MET A 123 -33.43 18.50 -2.63
C MET A 123 -33.24 19.07 -1.23
N ARG A 124 -33.07 18.22 -0.21
CA ARG A 124 -32.80 18.67 1.16
C ARG A 124 -31.48 19.43 1.27
N ARG A 125 -30.41 18.98 0.59
CA ARG A 125 -29.13 19.71 0.54
C ARG A 125 -29.29 21.07 -0.13
N GLN A 126 -30.09 21.18 -1.20
CA GLN A 126 -30.42 22.45 -1.84
C GLN A 126 -31.15 23.39 -0.88
N GLU A 127 -32.11 22.90 -0.11
CA GLU A 127 -32.83 23.71 0.90
C GLU A 127 -31.88 24.24 1.98
N VAL A 128 -30.99 23.38 2.52
CA VAL A 128 -29.98 23.81 3.49
C VAL A 128 -29.04 24.85 2.89
N ARG A 129 -28.53 24.64 1.67
CA ARG A 129 -27.67 25.62 0.99
C ARG A 129 -28.40 26.94 0.77
N ARG A 130 -29.68 26.91 0.40
CA ARG A 130 -30.51 28.11 0.25
C ARG A 130 -30.68 28.85 1.56
N TRP A 131 -30.90 28.14 2.66
CA TRP A 131 -30.96 28.73 4.00
C TRP A 131 -29.61 29.32 4.42
N LEU A 132 -28.49 28.64 4.19
CA LEU A 132 -27.16 29.18 4.48
C LEU A 132 -26.90 30.48 3.74
N LEU A 133 -27.39 30.62 2.50
CA LEU A 133 -27.27 31.84 1.70
C LEU A 133 -28.08 33.03 2.24
N THR A 134 -29.09 32.81 3.08
CA THR A 134 -29.83 33.91 3.74
C THR A 134 -29.10 34.47 4.95
N LEU A 135 -28.04 33.81 5.43
CA LEU A 135 -27.23 34.26 6.56
C LEU A 135 -26.10 35.18 6.09
N GLU A 136 -25.73 36.13 6.95
CA GLU A 136 -24.50 36.92 6.77
C GLU A 136 -23.26 36.02 6.78
N PRO A 137 -22.14 36.40 6.11
CA PRO A 137 -20.97 35.51 5.96
C PRO A 137 -20.41 34.93 7.26
N ASP A 138 -20.36 35.74 8.32
CA ASP A 138 -19.86 35.31 9.64
C ASP A 138 -20.85 34.38 10.34
N GLU A 139 -22.15 34.67 10.26
CA GLU A 139 -23.22 33.84 10.81
C GLU A 139 -23.29 32.49 10.09
N ARG A 140 -23.11 32.48 8.77
CA ARG A 140 -23.05 31.27 7.95
C ARG A 140 -21.88 30.39 8.36
N THR A 141 -20.69 30.96 8.49
CA THR A 141 -19.49 30.24 8.93
C THR A 141 -19.70 29.65 10.32
N LYS A 142 -20.29 30.42 11.24
CA LYS A 142 -20.63 29.96 12.59
C LYS A 142 -21.68 28.84 12.57
N ALA A 143 -22.73 28.98 11.76
CA ALA A 143 -23.80 28.00 11.63
C ALA A 143 -23.28 26.64 11.15
N VAL A 144 -22.39 26.63 10.16
CA VAL A 144 -21.80 25.39 9.64
C VAL A 144 -20.80 24.78 10.62
N ARG A 145 -19.92 25.59 11.24
CA ARG A 145 -18.90 25.08 12.19
C ARG A 145 -19.48 24.50 13.48
N HIS A 146 -20.63 25.01 13.92
CA HIS A 146 -21.29 24.55 15.14
C HIS A 146 -22.54 23.72 14.86
N ALA A 147 -22.75 23.29 13.62
CA ALA A 147 -23.85 22.41 13.27
C ALA A 147 -23.70 21.07 14.00
N SER A 148 -24.70 20.72 14.81
CA SER A 148 -24.79 19.38 15.41
C SER A 148 -25.19 18.32 14.39
N ASP A 149 -25.85 18.73 13.31
CA ASP A 149 -26.28 17.86 12.23
C ASP A 149 -25.21 17.79 11.11
N PRO A 150 -24.58 16.62 10.88
CA PRO A 150 -23.61 16.44 9.80
C PRO A 150 -24.16 16.79 8.42
N PHE A 151 -25.49 16.67 8.23
CA PHE A 151 -26.14 16.99 6.97
C PHE A 151 -25.97 18.46 6.56
N ILE A 152 -25.89 19.38 7.54
CA ILE A 152 -25.66 20.80 7.28
C ILE A 152 -24.24 21.03 6.75
N VAL A 153 -23.26 20.37 7.36
CA VAL A 153 -21.85 20.43 6.93
C VAL A 153 -21.69 19.84 5.54
N GLU A 154 -22.29 18.67 5.30
CA GLU A 154 -22.29 18.00 3.99
C GLU A 154 -22.90 18.87 2.89
N ALA A 155 -24.08 19.44 3.14
CA ALA A 155 -24.72 20.35 2.22
C ALA A 155 -23.80 21.55 1.90
N ALA A 156 -23.12 22.10 2.90
CA ALA A 156 -22.22 23.24 2.73
C ALA A 156 -20.94 22.90 1.93
N ILE A 157 -20.35 21.72 2.09
CA ILE A 157 -19.11 21.36 1.37
C ILE A 157 -19.35 20.76 -0.03
N SER A 158 -20.57 20.27 -0.28
CA SER A 158 -20.97 19.58 -1.52
C SER A 158 -20.94 20.45 -2.78
N VAL A 159 -20.89 21.77 -2.64
CA VAL A 159 -20.77 22.71 -3.76
C VAL A 159 -19.51 23.60 -3.60
N PRO A 160 -19.02 24.22 -4.68
CA PRO A 160 -17.88 25.14 -4.62
C PRO A 160 -18.10 26.32 -3.67
N VAL A 161 -16.99 26.89 -3.18
CA VAL A 161 -16.97 27.98 -2.18
C VAL A 161 -17.69 29.24 -2.65
N GLU A 162 -17.74 29.46 -3.96
CA GLU A 162 -18.41 30.59 -4.61
C GLU A 162 -19.93 30.52 -4.44
N ILE A 163 -20.49 29.30 -4.37
CA ILE A 163 -21.94 29.07 -4.22
C ILE A 163 -22.33 29.07 -2.76
N THR A 164 -21.49 28.55 -1.87
CA THR A 164 -21.79 28.55 -0.42
C THR A 164 -21.40 29.84 0.27
N GLY A 165 -20.50 30.64 -0.33
CA GLY A 165 -19.88 31.81 0.29
C GLY A 165 -19.12 31.51 1.58
N LEU A 166 -18.64 30.27 1.75
CA LEU A 166 -17.69 29.92 2.81
C LEU A 166 -16.28 30.31 2.39
N LEU A 167 -15.44 30.69 3.36
CA LEU A 167 -14.00 30.84 3.14
C LEU A 167 -13.39 29.49 2.72
N PRO A 168 -12.45 29.44 1.74
CA PRO A 168 -11.80 28.20 1.31
C PRO A 168 -11.19 27.40 2.46
N SER A 169 -10.46 28.07 3.36
CA SER A 169 -9.86 27.44 4.55
C SER A 169 -10.89 26.81 5.49
N THR A 170 -12.08 27.40 5.62
CA THR A 170 -13.17 26.81 6.40
C THR A 170 -13.72 25.56 5.72
N ARG A 171 -13.91 25.58 4.40
CA ARG A 171 -14.38 24.41 3.65
C ARG A 171 -13.40 23.24 3.76
N ASP A 172 -12.11 23.51 3.60
CA ASP A 172 -11.07 22.48 3.70
C ASP A 172 -11.03 21.86 5.11
N HIS A 173 -11.09 22.70 6.14
CA HIS A 173 -11.14 22.24 7.54
C HIS A 173 -12.38 21.39 7.83
N LEU A 174 -13.56 21.83 7.38
CA LEU A 174 -14.81 21.06 7.56
C LEU A 174 -14.79 19.74 6.78
N SER A 175 -14.18 19.74 5.60
CA SER A 175 -14.02 18.53 4.79
C SER A 175 -13.13 17.52 5.52
N GLN A 176 -12.02 17.97 6.11
CA GLN A 176 -11.16 17.14 6.94
C GLN A 176 -11.90 16.60 8.18
N LEU A 177 -12.62 17.46 8.92
CA LEU A 177 -13.40 17.03 10.10
C LEU A 177 -14.45 15.98 9.74
N LEU A 178 -15.10 16.12 8.59
CA LEU A 178 -16.10 15.16 8.14
C LEU A 178 -15.47 13.81 7.75
N VAL A 179 -14.30 13.82 7.12
CA VAL A 179 -13.50 12.60 6.89
C VAL A 179 -13.12 11.96 8.23
N GLU A 180 -12.65 12.75 9.20
CA GLU A 180 -12.30 12.28 10.54
C GLU A 180 -13.48 11.70 11.31
N GLN A 181 -14.65 12.32 11.22
CA GLN A 181 -15.85 11.82 11.86
C GLN A 181 -16.34 10.50 11.23
N ARG A 182 -16.27 10.38 9.91
CA ARG A 182 -16.76 9.20 9.17
C ARG A 182 -15.80 8.03 9.22
N TYR A 183 -14.51 8.29 9.00
CA TYR A 183 -13.48 7.28 8.82
C TYR A 183 -12.47 7.22 9.98
N GLY A 184 -12.69 7.95 11.08
CA GLY A 184 -11.77 8.02 12.22
C GLY A 184 -11.22 6.67 12.69
N PRO A 185 -12.08 5.68 13.00
CA PRO A 185 -11.63 4.35 13.41
C PRO A 185 -10.80 3.61 12.33
N GLU A 186 -11.13 3.79 11.06
CA GLU A 186 -10.39 3.19 9.94
C GLU A 186 -9.04 3.89 9.74
N MET A 187 -9.00 5.22 9.81
CA MET A 187 -7.76 6.01 9.75
C MET A 187 -6.80 5.64 10.88
N GLU A 188 -7.31 5.45 12.10
CA GLU A 188 -6.51 4.95 13.21
C GLU A 188 -5.92 3.57 12.88
N GLY A 189 -6.73 2.65 12.34
CA GLY A 189 -6.25 1.35 11.87
C GLY A 189 -5.20 1.43 10.78
N LEU A 190 -5.33 2.35 9.82
CA LEU A 190 -4.33 2.59 8.78
C LEU A 190 -3.06 3.22 9.32
N ASN A 191 -3.15 4.10 10.32
CA ASN A 191 -1.99 4.69 10.99
C ASN A 191 -1.22 3.62 11.77
N GLU A 192 -1.92 2.72 12.46
CA GLU A 192 -1.29 1.56 13.09
C GLU A 192 -0.65 0.64 12.05
N LEU A 193 -1.31 0.36 10.92
CA LEU A 193 -0.70 -0.46 9.87
C LEU A 193 0.56 0.22 9.28
N ASP A 194 0.53 1.53 9.08
CA ASP A 194 1.68 2.33 8.63
C ASP A 194 2.85 2.26 9.63
N GLU A 195 2.60 2.37 10.93
CA GLU A 195 3.63 2.21 11.96
C GLU A 195 4.18 0.78 12.02
N ALA A 196 3.36 -0.25 11.76
CA ALA A 196 3.84 -1.63 11.67
C ALA A 196 4.78 -1.80 10.47
N VAL A 197 4.40 -1.25 9.32
CA VAL A 197 5.25 -1.23 8.11
C VAL A 197 6.57 -0.52 8.38
N LYS A 198 6.56 0.67 8.99
CA LYS A 198 7.77 1.41 9.39
C LYS A 198 8.66 0.60 10.34
N THR A 199 8.06 -0.18 11.23
CA THR A 199 8.81 -1.05 12.16
C THR A 199 9.52 -2.18 11.43
N VAL A 200 8.88 -2.80 10.43
CA VAL A 200 9.52 -3.78 9.54
C VAL A 200 10.66 -3.15 8.74
N GLU A 201 10.46 -1.96 8.17
CA GLU A 201 11.50 -1.22 7.44
C GLU A 201 12.74 -0.97 8.32
N ARG A 202 12.55 -0.54 9.57
CA ARG A 202 13.66 -0.39 10.54
C ARG A 202 14.32 -1.73 10.89
N ALA A 203 13.57 -2.82 10.94
CA ALA A 203 14.12 -4.16 11.18
C ALA A 203 15.00 -4.63 10.04
N VAL A 204 14.64 -4.33 8.79
CA VAL A 204 15.48 -4.58 7.61
C VAL A 204 16.82 -3.86 7.76
N ASP A 205 16.79 -2.57 8.08
CA ASP A 205 18.00 -1.77 8.27
C ASP A 205 18.83 -2.27 9.47
N GLY A 206 18.19 -2.76 10.52
CA GLY A 206 18.85 -3.37 11.68
C GLY A 206 19.52 -4.69 11.33
N ALA A 207 18.81 -5.60 10.67
CA ALA A 207 19.34 -6.89 10.24
C ALA A 207 20.50 -6.72 9.24
N ARG A 208 20.39 -5.75 8.32
CA ARG A 208 21.45 -5.38 7.39
C ARG A 208 22.72 -4.93 8.11
N ASP A 209 22.57 -4.06 9.10
CA ASP A 209 23.70 -3.60 9.92
C ASP A 209 24.34 -4.75 10.73
N ASP A 210 23.53 -5.66 11.27
CA ASP A 210 24.01 -6.83 12.00
C ASP A 210 24.77 -7.79 11.07
N VAL A 211 24.27 -8.07 9.86
CA VAL A 211 24.98 -8.89 8.85
C VAL A 211 26.31 -8.24 8.48
N ARG A 212 26.33 -6.94 8.21
CA ARG A 212 27.56 -6.19 7.93
C ARG A 212 28.60 -6.35 9.05
N GLU A 213 28.16 -6.24 10.30
CA GLU A 213 29.06 -6.40 11.44
C GLU A 213 29.61 -7.82 11.55
N ILE A 214 28.76 -8.84 11.37
CA ILE A 214 29.20 -10.24 11.43
C ILE A 214 30.28 -10.53 10.38
N LEU A 215 30.14 -9.96 9.17
CA LEU A 215 31.13 -10.05 8.10
C LEU A 215 32.42 -9.24 8.39
N GLY A 216 32.40 -8.36 9.40
CA GLY A 216 33.51 -7.47 9.70
C GLY A 216 33.83 -6.53 8.54
N MET A 217 32.78 -5.98 7.92
CA MET A 217 32.90 -5.03 6.81
C MET A 217 32.64 -3.60 7.28
N LEU A 218 33.39 -2.66 6.70
CA LEU A 218 33.07 -1.24 6.83
C LEU A 218 31.77 -0.94 6.09
N ARG A 219 31.03 0.07 6.56
CA ARG A 219 29.75 0.46 5.96
C ARG A 219 29.87 0.80 4.48
N HIS A 220 30.89 1.57 4.11
CA HIS A 220 31.15 1.92 2.72
C HIS A 220 31.31 0.69 1.82
N ASP A 221 32.14 -0.27 2.24
CA ASP A 221 32.44 -1.47 1.43
C ASP A 221 31.22 -2.39 1.34
N PHE A 222 30.47 -2.51 2.43
CA PHE A 222 29.20 -3.24 2.43
C PHE A 222 28.18 -2.58 1.49
N ASP A 223 28.02 -1.26 1.56
CA ASP A 223 27.10 -0.55 0.66
C ASP A 223 27.52 -0.69 -0.81
N ALA A 224 28.82 -0.62 -1.12
CA ALA A 224 29.33 -0.79 -2.48
C ALA A 224 29.01 -2.17 -3.07
N GLU A 225 29.08 -3.23 -2.27
CA GLU A 225 28.85 -4.60 -2.73
C GLU A 225 27.37 -4.99 -2.75
N PHE A 226 26.60 -4.62 -1.72
CA PHE A 226 25.25 -5.13 -1.54
C PHE A 226 24.16 -4.23 -2.13
N LYS A 227 24.40 -2.92 -2.23
CA LYS A 227 23.38 -1.98 -2.75
C LYS A 227 22.95 -2.26 -4.20
N PRO A 228 23.82 -2.66 -5.14
CA PRO A 228 23.38 -3.02 -6.49
C PRO A 228 22.40 -4.20 -6.49
N ILE A 229 22.61 -5.20 -5.62
CA ILE A 229 21.74 -6.36 -5.46
C ILE A 229 20.40 -5.93 -4.86
N GLU A 230 20.43 -5.10 -3.81
CA GLU A 230 19.24 -4.56 -3.17
C GLU A 230 18.39 -3.74 -4.17
N GLN A 231 19.04 -2.90 -4.98
CA GLN A 231 18.39 -2.12 -6.03
C GLN A 231 17.79 -2.99 -7.12
N GLN A 232 18.49 -4.05 -7.53
CA GLN A 232 17.94 -4.99 -8.51
C GLN A 232 16.66 -5.65 -7.98
N ILE A 233 16.68 -6.13 -6.73
CA ILE A 233 15.51 -6.73 -6.07
C ILE A 233 14.37 -5.72 -5.96
N ASP A 234 14.69 -4.48 -5.59
CA ASP A 234 13.71 -3.40 -5.54
C ASP A 234 13.08 -3.13 -6.90
N ASN A 235 13.86 -3.10 -7.97
CA ASN A 235 13.37 -2.89 -9.33
C ASN A 235 12.50 -4.06 -9.81
N ASP A 236 12.90 -5.29 -9.49
CA ASP A 236 12.16 -6.49 -9.87
C ASP A 236 10.83 -6.58 -9.11
N ALA A 237 10.83 -6.29 -7.80
CA ALA A 237 9.62 -6.16 -7.01
C ALA A 237 8.71 -5.02 -7.53
N GLU A 238 9.30 -3.94 -8.07
CA GLU A 238 8.52 -2.86 -8.69
C GLU A 238 7.82 -3.36 -9.95
N LYS A 239 8.55 -4.04 -10.84
CA LYS A 239 7.97 -4.63 -12.05
C LYS A 239 6.87 -5.64 -11.73
N GLU A 240 7.08 -6.53 -10.77
CA GLU A 240 6.08 -7.51 -10.32
C GLU A 240 4.82 -6.82 -9.80
N SER A 241 4.99 -5.69 -9.11
CA SER A 241 3.88 -4.95 -8.54
C SER A 241 3.07 -4.13 -9.56
N PHE A 242 3.63 -3.89 -10.76
CA PHE A 242 2.92 -3.29 -11.90
C PHE A 242 2.43 -4.33 -12.90
N ALA A 243 2.85 -5.60 -12.75
CA ALA A 243 2.34 -6.67 -13.59
C ALA A 243 0.81 -6.76 -13.38
N PRO A 244 0.01 -6.71 -14.46
CA PRO A 244 -1.43 -6.92 -14.34
C PRO A 244 -1.67 -8.26 -13.64
N PRO A 245 -2.73 -8.38 -12.82
CA PRO A 245 -3.04 -9.63 -12.15
C PRO A 245 -3.07 -10.75 -13.20
N PRO A 246 -2.52 -11.94 -12.89
CA PRO A 246 -2.50 -13.04 -13.84
C PRO A 246 -3.92 -13.28 -14.31
N ILE A 247 -4.12 -13.14 -15.62
CA ILE A 247 -5.42 -13.32 -16.24
C ILE A 247 -5.74 -14.81 -16.15
N ASP A 248 -6.73 -15.17 -15.32
CA ASP A 248 -7.23 -16.54 -15.26
C ASP A 248 -8.05 -16.82 -16.52
N VAL A 249 -7.36 -17.25 -17.57
CA VAL A 249 -7.95 -17.57 -18.88
C VAL A 249 -9.03 -18.63 -18.74
N ALA A 250 -8.91 -19.55 -17.78
CA ALA A 250 -9.91 -20.59 -17.55
C ALA A 250 -11.19 -20.03 -16.91
N ALA A 251 -11.05 -19.16 -15.90
CA ALA A 251 -12.19 -18.46 -15.31
C ALA A 251 -12.89 -17.54 -16.32
N ILE A 252 -12.12 -16.80 -17.13
CA ILE A 252 -12.67 -15.98 -18.21
C ILE A 252 -13.38 -16.86 -19.24
N ALA A 253 -12.78 -17.97 -19.66
CA ALA A 253 -13.43 -18.89 -20.59
C ALA A 253 -14.72 -19.49 -20.03
N ALA A 254 -14.77 -19.77 -18.72
CA ALA A 254 -15.98 -20.24 -18.05
C ALA A 254 -17.08 -19.16 -18.01
N GLN A 255 -16.72 -17.91 -17.68
CA GLN A 255 -17.64 -16.77 -17.74
C GLN A 255 -18.17 -16.55 -19.17
N ILE A 256 -17.30 -16.55 -20.17
CA ILE A 256 -17.68 -16.42 -21.59
C ILE A 256 -18.65 -17.54 -21.99
N LYS A 257 -18.41 -18.78 -21.56
CA LYS A 257 -19.32 -19.91 -21.85
C LYS A 257 -20.70 -19.77 -21.20
N ALA A 258 -20.78 -19.11 -20.04
CA ALA A 258 -22.03 -18.90 -19.31
C ALA A 258 -22.89 -17.77 -19.91
N LEU A 259 -22.31 -16.89 -20.71
CA LEU A 259 -23.03 -15.79 -21.36
C LEU A 259 -23.97 -16.28 -22.48
N GLN A 260 -25.04 -15.52 -22.71
CA GLN A 260 -25.93 -15.75 -23.84
C GLN A 260 -25.18 -15.60 -25.17
N PHE A 261 -25.68 -16.22 -26.23
CA PHE A 261 -25.00 -16.21 -27.53
C PHE A 261 -24.75 -14.80 -28.07
N GLN A 262 -25.71 -13.88 -27.89
CA GLN A 262 -25.58 -12.48 -28.32
C GLN A 262 -24.49 -11.74 -27.54
N GLU A 263 -24.40 -11.93 -26.22
CA GLU A 263 -23.39 -11.30 -25.36
C GLU A 263 -21.97 -11.79 -25.67
N ARG A 264 -21.83 -13.08 -26.01
CA ARG A 264 -20.55 -13.64 -26.47
C ARG A 264 -20.05 -12.98 -27.75
N HIS A 265 -20.93 -12.77 -28.72
CA HIS A 265 -20.56 -12.10 -29.97
C HIS A 265 -20.12 -10.66 -29.73
N GLN A 266 -20.85 -9.92 -28.90
CA GLN A 266 -20.48 -8.55 -28.52
C GLN A 266 -19.09 -8.48 -27.86
N LEU A 267 -18.76 -9.44 -26.98
CA LEU A 267 -17.42 -9.49 -26.37
C LEU A 267 -16.32 -9.80 -27.38
N ILE A 268 -16.57 -10.68 -28.36
CA ILE A 268 -15.61 -10.97 -29.43
C ILE A 268 -15.38 -9.72 -30.29
N ASP A 269 -16.44 -9.01 -30.64
CA ASP A 269 -16.35 -7.78 -31.43
C ASP A 269 -15.55 -6.71 -30.68
N LEU A 270 -15.85 -6.48 -29.39
CA LEU A 270 -15.09 -5.57 -28.52
C LEU A 270 -13.61 -5.97 -28.38
N ALA A 271 -13.32 -7.27 -28.26
CA ALA A 271 -11.95 -7.75 -28.16
C ALA A 271 -11.18 -7.51 -29.48
N LEU A 272 -11.81 -7.74 -30.62
CA LEU A 272 -11.24 -7.45 -31.94
C LEU A 272 -11.04 -5.95 -32.16
N GLU A 273 -11.98 -5.11 -31.72
CA GLU A 273 -11.84 -3.64 -31.76
C GLU A 273 -10.64 -3.16 -30.95
N ARG A 274 -10.48 -3.67 -29.73
CA ARG A 274 -9.34 -3.30 -28.87
C ARG A 274 -8.02 -3.76 -29.48
N GLN A 275 -7.95 -4.99 -29.99
CA GLN A 275 -6.75 -5.52 -30.64
C GLN A 275 -6.39 -4.72 -31.91
N THR A 276 -7.37 -4.32 -32.71
CA THR A 276 -7.14 -3.48 -33.89
C THR A 276 -6.71 -2.06 -33.53
N ALA A 277 -7.25 -1.48 -32.45
CA ALA A 277 -6.82 -0.17 -31.93
C ALA A 277 -5.37 -0.19 -31.42
N GLU A 278 -4.95 -1.24 -30.72
CA GLU A 278 -3.56 -1.40 -30.26
C GLU A 278 -2.57 -1.53 -31.43
N HIS A 279 -2.97 -2.15 -32.55
CA HIS A 279 -2.10 -2.33 -33.72
C HIS A 279 -2.13 -1.19 -34.74
N MET A 280 -3.26 -0.50 -34.92
CA MET A 280 -3.43 0.53 -35.96
C MET A 280 -3.52 1.97 -35.41
N GLY A 281 -3.53 2.15 -34.08
CA GLY A 281 -3.80 3.43 -33.42
C GLY A 281 -5.29 3.72 -33.31
N GLU A 282 -5.72 4.33 -32.18
CA GLU A 282 -7.14 4.55 -31.85
C GLU A 282 -7.92 5.31 -32.94
N ASP A 283 -7.29 6.27 -33.60
CA ASP A 283 -7.94 7.10 -34.62
C ASP A 283 -8.27 6.32 -35.90
N PHE A 284 -7.42 5.36 -36.26
CA PHE A 284 -7.63 4.52 -37.44
C PHE A 284 -8.71 3.46 -37.19
N ALA A 285 -8.74 2.88 -35.98
CA ALA A 285 -9.76 1.92 -35.59
C ALA A 285 -11.17 2.55 -35.55
N LYS A 286 -11.30 3.77 -35.00
CA LYS A 286 -12.56 4.52 -34.99
C LYS A 286 -13.06 4.84 -36.39
N ALA A 287 -12.17 5.20 -37.32
CA ALA A 287 -12.54 5.49 -38.71
C ALA A 287 -13.04 4.24 -39.46
N PHE A 288 -12.38 3.10 -39.27
CA PHE A 288 -12.73 1.84 -39.95
C PHE A 288 -14.09 1.28 -39.50
N TYR A 289 -14.43 1.40 -38.21
CA TYR A 289 -15.69 0.89 -37.67
C TYR A 289 -16.89 1.80 -37.95
N LYS A 290 -16.69 3.12 -37.95
CA LYS A 290 -17.74 4.08 -38.30
C LYS A 290 -18.31 3.82 -39.70
N ASP A 291 -17.46 3.38 -40.63
CA ASP A 291 -17.87 3.06 -42.01
C ASP A 291 -18.58 1.70 -42.14
N LYS A 292 -18.45 0.80 -41.15
CA LYS A 292 -18.93 -0.58 -41.21
C LYS A 292 -20.25 -0.83 -40.46
N TYR A 293 -20.55 -0.04 -39.43
CA TYR A 293 -21.72 -0.25 -38.56
C TYR A 293 -22.68 0.94 -38.48
N VAL A 294 -22.24 2.14 -38.84
CA VAL A 294 -23.17 3.26 -39.06
C VAL A 294 -23.56 3.18 -40.52
N GLY A 295 -24.72 2.58 -40.79
CA GLY A 295 -25.26 2.52 -42.15
C GLY A 295 -25.21 3.91 -42.79
N LYS A 296 -24.84 3.95 -44.08
CA LYS A 296 -25.09 5.11 -44.91
C LYS A 296 -26.61 5.30 -44.96
N ASP A 297 -27.13 6.18 -44.11
CA ASP A 297 -28.43 6.82 -44.34
C ASP A 297 -28.42 7.54 -45.70
#